data_AF-A0A813SM34-F1
#
_entry.id   AF-A0A813SM34-F1
#
_cell.length_a   1.000
_cell.length_b   1.000
_cell.length_c   1.000
_cell.angle_alpha   90.00
_cell.angle_beta   90.00
_cell.angle_gamma   90.00
#
_symmetry.space_group_name_H-M   'P 1'
#
loop_
_entity.id
_entity.type
_entity.pdbx_description
1 polymer ?
#
loop_
_entity_poly.entity_id
_entity_poly.type
_entity_poly.pdbx_seq_one_letter_code
_entity_poly.pdbx_strand_id
1 'polypeptide(L)'
;MPQSPDEIYEELFEDVQLAKVFNDSKTFCDVISWRLTPKKILECYRKEKSKPNFDLPSFVFEHFVPPNATTVESKDCTIEEHCRRLWPLLTRSPTKEKFSSFIDVPHPFVVPGGRFREFYYWDTYFTMLGLVRSNEIELANNMLENFAHLIRTIGHIPNGNRYYYRGRSQPPYFVLMTELLGQTEKYRKELAMEYQFWMEKRSVVLANGTVLNRYFDDLNTRPRPEAFREDTETARCAQTTDIYAHLRAAAESGWDFSSRWMDKENDLSTLRTADILPIDLNCLLYHLEVILGKTDQAERRRQAIHQYMWSDDLKFFTDYNYVRKERTNRLTLAGLYPLWLRVATAEQTQHAAGQVEKLFLFDGGLVTTISKESTQQWDRPNGWAPMEYIGYRALLQTSGYESLARTVRQRWMALNERVYKSTGKMMEKYDVVDIHKPAGGGEYETQDGFGWTNGVYLEMLYDQQNEI
;
A
#
# COMPACT_ATOMS: atom_id res chain seq x y z
N MET A 1 -1.30 -5.67 27.06
CA MET A 1 -0.72 -5.24 25.77
C MET A 1 -1.65 -4.21 25.17
N PRO A 2 -1.14 -3.20 24.47
CA PRO A 2 -2.02 -2.34 23.67
C PRO A 2 -2.75 -3.18 22.61
N GLN A 3 -4.05 -2.92 22.46
CA GLN A 3 -5.01 -3.72 21.69
C GLN A 3 -5.64 -2.86 20.58
N SER A 4 -6.23 -3.49 19.57
CA SER A 4 -6.97 -2.74 18.54
C SER A 4 -8.33 -2.26 19.06
N PRO A 5 -8.92 -1.19 18.48
CA PRO A 5 -10.20 -0.63 18.95
C PRO A 5 -11.35 -1.63 19.01
N ASP A 6 -11.44 -2.55 18.04
CA ASP A 6 -12.41 -3.65 18.02
C ASP A 6 -12.29 -4.59 19.23
N GLU A 7 -11.08 -4.80 19.73
CA GLU A 7 -10.82 -5.66 20.90
C GLU A 7 -11.07 -4.94 22.22
N ILE A 8 -10.90 -3.61 22.21
CA ILE A 8 -11.02 -2.77 23.41
C ILE A 8 -12.48 -2.41 23.67
N TYR A 9 -13.22 -2.08 22.62
CA TYR A 9 -14.62 -1.63 22.71
C TYR A 9 -15.62 -2.74 22.42
N GLU A 10 -15.19 -3.93 21.98
CA GLU A 10 -16.02 -5.13 21.82
C GLU A 10 -17.33 -4.80 21.07
N GLU A 11 -18.50 -5.12 21.63
CA GLU A 11 -19.79 -4.89 20.96
C GLU A 11 -20.08 -3.42 20.68
N LEU A 12 -19.52 -2.48 21.46
CA LEU A 12 -19.68 -1.05 21.17
C LEU A 12 -19.03 -0.72 19.83
N PHE A 13 -17.89 -1.34 19.50
CA PHE A 13 -17.24 -1.12 18.22
C PHE A 13 -18.11 -1.56 17.06
N GLU A 14 -18.65 -2.78 17.14
CA GLU A 14 -19.51 -3.34 16.10
C GLU A 14 -20.77 -2.49 15.91
N ASP A 15 -21.44 -2.13 17.01
CA ASP A 15 -22.66 -1.33 16.99
C ASP A 15 -22.41 0.05 16.35
N VAL A 16 -21.28 0.70 16.67
CA VAL A 16 -20.91 2.01 16.09
C VAL A 16 -20.63 1.93 14.59
N GLN A 17 -19.89 0.90 14.15
CA GLN A 17 -19.55 0.73 12.74
C GLN A 17 -20.80 0.41 11.90
N LEU A 18 -21.65 -0.49 12.37
CA LEU A 18 -22.85 -0.93 11.66
C LEU A 18 -23.96 0.12 11.67
N ALA A 19 -24.06 0.94 12.71
CA ALA A 19 -25.02 2.04 12.79
C ALA A 19 -24.61 3.27 11.94
N LYS A 20 -23.43 3.25 11.30
CA LYS A 20 -22.93 4.36 10.47
C LYS A 20 -22.87 5.69 11.25
N VAL A 21 -22.44 5.65 12.51
CA VAL A 21 -22.28 6.86 13.35
C VAL A 21 -21.31 7.84 12.68
N PHE A 22 -20.29 7.31 11.99
CA PHE A 22 -19.39 8.07 11.12
C PHE A 22 -19.53 7.59 9.67
N ASN A 23 -19.35 8.51 8.72
CA ASN A 23 -19.37 8.21 7.29
C ASN A 23 -18.25 7.23 6.90
N ASP A 24 -17.03 7.47 7.39
CA ASP A 24 -15.87 6.61 7.16
C ASP A 24 -15.63 5.69 8.37
N SER A 25 -15.62 4.37 8.14
CA SER A 25 -15.36 3.32 9.13
C SER A 25 -14.02 3.50 9.86
N LYS A 26 -13.02 4.11 9.24
CA LYS A 26 -11.72 4.38 9.88
C LYS A 26 -11.81 5.45 10.97
N THR A 27 -12.81 6.33 10.92
CA THR A 27 -12.96 7.42 11.89
C THR A 27 -13.00 6.89 13.31
N PHE A 28 -13.81 5.86 13.57
CA PHE A 28 -13.94 5.28 14.91
C PHE A 28 -12.73 4.45 15.34
N CYS A 29 -11.90 3.97 14.40
CA CYS A 29 -10.63 3.33 14.74
C CYS A 29 -9.58 4.33 15.27
N ASP A 30 -9.77 5.62 14.97
CA ASP A 30 -8.82 6.68 15.23
C ASP A 30 -9.31 7.68 16.30
N VAL A 31 -10.49 7.45 16.89
CA VAL A 31 -10.98 8.27 18.01
C VAL A 31 -10.13 8.05 19.26
N ILE A 32 -10.10 9.08 20.10
CA ILE A 32 -9.45 9.01 21.42
C ILE A 32 -10.53 9.21 22.49
N SER A 33 -10.51 8.35 23.49
CA SER A 33 -11.29 8.55 24.71
C SER A 33 -10.59 9.59 25.59
N TRP A 34 -11.24 10.73 25.84
CA TRP A 34 -10.62 11.85 26.55
C TRP A 34 -10.92 11.88 28.06
N ARG A 35 -12.00 11.21 28.50
CA ARG A 35 -12.55 11.35 29.86
C ARG A 35 -12.48 10.08 30.70
N LEU A 36 -12.75 8.92 30.09
CA LEU A 36 -12.87 7.63 30.76
C LEU A 36 -11.92 6.62 30.12
N THR A 37 -11.55 5.59 30.89
CA THR A 37 -10.83 4.45 30.31
C THR A 37 -11.77 3.66 29.39
N PRO A 38 -11.25 2.97 28.37
CA PRO A 38 -12.10 2.22 27.45
C PRO A 38 -13.01 1.21 28.12
N LYS A 39 -12.51 0.49 29.13
CA LYS A 39 -13.30 -0.42 29.97
C LYS A 39 -14.50 0.26 30.63
N LYS A 40 -14.32 1.49 31.17
CA LYS A 40 -15.40 2.24 31.80
C LYS A 40 -16.44 2.70 30.79
N ILE A 41 -16.02 3.10 29.59
CA ILE A 41 -16.93 3.47 28.50
C ILE A 41 -17.78 2.27 28.10
N LEU A 42 -17.16 1.09 27.93
CA LEU A 42 -17.89 -0.14 27.61
C LEU A 42 -18.87 -0.55 28.72
N GLU A 43 -18.49 -0.38 29.99
CA GLU A 43 -19.40 -0.60 31.13
C GLU A 43 -20.58 0.38 31.13
N CYS A 44 -20.36 1.67 30.81
CA CYS A 44 -21.44 2.65 30.64
C CYS A 44 -22.36 2.25 29.47
N TYR A 45 -21.78 1.91 28.33
CA TYR A 45 -22.52 1.46 27.15
C TYR A 45 -23.44 0.28 27.47
N ARG A 46 -22.92 -0.77 28.11
CA ARG A 46 -23.69 -1.96 28.50
C ARG A 46 -24.87 -1.64 29.43
N LYS A 47 -24.72 -0.64 30.31
CA LYS A 47 -25.80 -0.18 31.22
C LYS A 47 -26.84 0.68 30.53
N GLU A 48 -26.44 1.39 29.48
CA GLU A 48 -27.26 2.41 28.83
C GLU A 48 -27.97 1.91 27.57
N LYS A 49 -27.37 0.98 26.82
CA LYS A 49 -27.87 0.53 25.51
C LYS A 49 -29.27 -0.08 25.50
N SER A 50 -29.76 -0.53 26.66
CA SER A 50 -31.10 -1.10 26.82
C SER A 50 -32.16 -0.09 27.29
N LYS A 51 -31.77 1.16 27.57
CA LYS A 51 -32.70 2.20 28.02
C LYS A 51 -33.56 2.69 26.83
N PRO A 52 -34.86 2.98 27.04
CA PRO A 52 -35.76 3.40 25.95
C PRO A 52 -35.32 4.63 25.14
N ASN A 53 -34.55 5.54 25.76
CA ASN A 53 -34.11 6.79 25.14
C ASN A 53 -32.61 6.78 24.79
N PHE A 54 -31.99 5.60 24.68
CA PHE A 54 -30.58 5.51 24.33
C PHE A 54 -30.36 5.89 22.86
N ASP A 55 -29.43 6.82 22.63
CA ASP A 55 -28.99 7.24 21.29
C ASP A 55 -27.49 7.00 21.15
N LEU A 56 -27.12 6.07 20.27
CA LEU A 56 -25.73 5.64 20.09
C LEU A 56 -24.83 6.79 19.59
N PRO A 57 -25.21 7.60 18.58
CA PRO A 57 -24.42 8.77 18.19
C PRO A 57 -24.15 9.73 19.36
N SER A 58 -25.16 10.10 20.14
CA SER A 58 -24.99 10.99 21.30
C SER A 58 -24.02 10.39 22.33
N PHE A 59 -24.14 9.10 22.64
CA PHE A 59 -23.22 8.39 23.53
C PHE A 59 -21.78 8.44 23.00
N VAL A 60 -21.58 8.23 21.69
CA VAL A 60 -20.24 8.28 21.07
C VAL A 60 -19.65 9.68 21.17
N PHE A 61 -20.39 10.73 20.79
CA PHE A 61 -19.89 12.10 20.82
C PHE A 61 -19.68 12.65 22.24
N GLU A 62 -20.31 12.05 23.27
CA GLU A 62 -20.02 12.37 24.67
C GLU A 62 -18.66 11.80 25.13
N HIS A 63 -18.29 10.61 24.65
CA HIS A 63 -17.14 9.87 25.17
C HIS A 63 -15.88 9.93 24.31
N PHE A 64 -16.01 10.27 23.03
CA PHE A 64 -14.92 10.21 22.06
C PHE A 64 -14.71 11.55 21.35
N VAL A 65 -13.44 11.83 21.02
CA VAL A 65 -13.08 12.97 20.15
C VAL A 65 -12.69 12.42 18.78
N PRO A 66 -13.41 12.80 17.70
CA PRO A 66 -13.03 12.42 16.36
C PRO A 66 -11.74 13.13 15.92
N PRO A 67 -10.99 12.53 15.00
CA PRO A 67 -9.78 13.13 14.46
C PRO A 67 -10.08 14.43 13.70
N ASN A 68 -9.29 15.48 13.94
CA ASN A 68 -9.38 16.71 13.15
C ASN A 68 -8.87 16.47 11.72
N ALA A 69 -9.64 16.92 10.73
CA ALA A 69 -9.18 16.99 9.34
C ALA A 69 -8.10 18.07 9.20
N THR A 70 -7.01 17.76 8.49
CA THR A 70 -5.99 18.75 8.11
C THR A 70 -6.17 19.07 6.64
N THR A 71 -6.61 20.29 6.34
CA THR A 71 -6.66 20.80 4.96
C THR A 71 -5.43 21.65 4.69
N VAL A 72 -4.71 21.36 3.61
CA VAL A 72 -3.65 22.24 3.14
C VAL A 72 -4.24 23.23 2.13
N GLU A 73 -4.11 24.52 2.43
CA GLU A 73 -4.50 25.58 1.48
C GLU A 73 -3.53 25.62 0.30
N SER A 74 -4.06 25.61 -0.92
CA SER A 74 -3.30 25.86 -2.14
C SER A 74 -2.83 27.31 -2.17
N LYS A 75 -1.56 27.54 -2.50
CA LYS A 75 -1.02 28.86 -2.82
C LYS A 75 -0.51 28.85 -4.26
N ASP A 76 -0.50 30.01 -4.91
CA ASP A 76 0.14 30.19 -6.22
C ASP A 76 1.66 29.97 -6.09
N CYS A 77 2.10 28.73 -6.34
CA CYS A 77 3.50 28.34 -6.47
C CYS A 77 3.62 27.23 -7.51
N THR A 78 4.85 26.97 -7.98
CA THR A 78 5.11 25.82 -8.84
C THR A 78 4.79 24.51 -8.12
N ILE A 79 4.52 23.46 -8.88
CA ILE A 79 4.28 22.10 -8.35
C ILE A 79 5.50 21.57 -7.56
N GLU A 80 6.73 21.94 -7.95
CA GLU A 80 7.95 21.58 -7.21
C GLU A 80 7.97 22.25 -5.83
N GLU A 81 7.76 23.56 -5.77
CA GLU A 81 7.68 24.33 -4.52
C GLU A 81 6.55 23.82 -3.63
N HIS A 82 5.41 23.45 -4.23
CA HIS A 82 4.29 22.84 -3.52
C HIS A 82 4.70 21.54 -2.84
N CYS A 83 5.29 20.60 -3.58
CA CYS A 83 5.74 19.31 -3.04
C CYS A 83 6.71 19.49 -1.87
N ARG A 84 7.71 20.38 -2.02
CA ARG A 84 8.69 20.66 -0.95
C ARG A 84 8.04 21.28 0.29
N ARG A 85 7.07 22.17 0.12
CA ARG A 85 6.35 22.83 1.22
C ARG A 85 5.38 21.90 1.96
N LEU A 86 5.00 20.78 1.35
CA LEU A 86 4.11 19.82 1.97
C LEU A 86 4.83 18.94 3.01
N TRP A 87 6.15 18.75 2.95
CA TRP A 87 6.83 17.85 3.89
C TRP A 87 6.60 18.21 5.36
N PRO A 88 6.75 19.48 5.80
CA PRO A 88 6.43 19.84 7.19
C PRO A 88 4.95 19.65 7.53
N LEU A 89 4.05 19.83 6.56
CA LEU A 89 2.60 19.69 6.75
C LEU A 89 2.13 18.24 6.82
N LEU A 90 2.86 17.33 6.16
CA LEU A 90 2.66 15.89 6.21
C LEU A 90 3.46 15.23 7.34
N THR A 91 4.39 15.95 7.98
CA THR A 91 5.15 15.43 9.11
C THR A 91 4.29 15.39 10.37
N ARG A 92 4.39 14.30 11.11
CA ARG A 92 3.78 14.11 12.43
C ARG A 92 4.88 13.80 13.44
N SER A 93 4.71 14.30 14.65
CA SER A 93 5.55 13.92 15.78
C SER A 93 5.02 12.64 16.43
N PRO A 94 5.88 11.82 17.06
CA PRO A 94 5.44 10.72 17.90
C PRO A 94 4.40 11.17 18.92
N THR A 95 3.26 10.49 18.95
CA THR A 95 2.20 10.75 19.94
C THR A 95 2.49 10.01 21.24
N LYS A 96 2.02 10.58 22.36
CA LYS A 96 1.95 9.91 23.67
C LYS A 96 0.52 9.85 24.19
N GLU A 97 -0.46 10.00 23.30
CA GLU A 97 -1.87 10.00 23.64
C GLU A 97 -2.27 8.64 24.21
N LYS A 98 -2.88 8.67 25.41
CA LYS A 98 -3.38 7.46 26.06
C LYS A 98 -4.59 6.95 25.30
N PHE A 99 -4.72 5.62 25.25
CA PHE A 99 -5.85 4.93 24.61
C PHE A 99 -6.00 5.22 23.12
N SER A 100 -4.91 5.67 22.48
CA SER A 100 -4.83 5.78 21.03
C SER A 100 -4.55 4.41 20.40
N SER A 101 -4.99 4.25 19.16
CA SER A 101 -4.66 3.08 18.34
C SER A 101 -3.26 3.14 17.73
N PHE A 102 -2.49 4.23 17.92
CA PHE A 102 -1.11 4.35 17.42
C PHE A 102 -0.13 3.40 18.12
N ILE A 103 0.78 2.82 17.32
CA ILE A 103 1.99 2.16 17.79
C ILE A 103 3.07 3.23 17.96
N ASP A 104 3.66 3.28 19.16
CA ASP A 104 4.69 4.25 19.51
C ASP A 104 5.95 4.06 18.65
N VAL A 105 6.53 5.18 18.21
CA VAL A 105 7.79 5.22 17.45
C VAL A 105 8.69 6.35 17.96
N PRO A 106 10.02 6.24 17.82
CA PRO A 106 10.95 7.19 18.45
C PRO A 106 11.07 8.55 17.75
N HIS A 107 10.80 8.65 16.44
CA HIS A 107 11.12 9.84 15.64
C HIS A 107 9.93 10.39 14.83
N PRO A 108 9.97 11.66 14.39
CA PRO A 108 9.01 12.21 13.45
C PRO A 108 8.92 11.40 12.15
N PHE A 109 7.74 11.40 11.53
CA PHE A 109 7.46 10.64 10.32
C PHE A 109 6.52 11.40 9.39
N VAL A 110 6.60 11.12 8.09
CA VAL A 110 5.70 11.66 7.06
C VAL A 110 4.50 10.72 6.89
N VAL A 111 3.28 11.28 6.84
CA VAL A 111 2.06 10.54 6.49
C VAL A 111 1.67 10.80 5.04
N PRO A 112 0.91 9.91 4.38
CA PRO A 112 0.52 10.12 2.98
C PRO A 112 -0.30 11.39 2.75
N GLY A 113 -1.31 11.67 3.58
CA GLY A 113 -2.22 12.81 3.43
C GLY A 113 -3.69 12.44 3.67
N GLY A 114 -4.55 13.43 3.89
CA GLY A 114 -6.00 13.22 4.10
C GLY A 114 -6.35 12.34 5.31
N ARG A 115 -7.12 11.27 5.09
CA ARG A 115 -7.55 10.30 6.12
C ARG A 115 -6.41 9.45 6.69
N PHE A 116 -5.27 9.40 6.00
CA PHE A 116 -4.10 8.64 6.40
C PHE A 116 -3.25 9.46 7.38
N ARG A 117 -3.42 9.16 8.67
CA ARG A 117 -2.82 9.90 9.80
C ARG A 117 -1.66 9.16 10.46
N GLU A 118 -1.37 7.97 9.94
CA GLU A 118 -0.26 7.09 10.26
C GLU A 118 0.65 7.02 9.04
N PHE A 119 1.93 6.67 9.24
CA PHE A 119 2.79 6.36 8.11
C PHE A 119 2.54 4.93 7.65
N TYR A 120 2.57 4.73 6.34
CA TYR A 120 2.38 3.44 5.68
C TYR A 120 3.71 2.93 5.17
N TYR A 121 3.88 1.61 5.20
CA TYR A 121 5.18 0.99 4.97
C TYR A 121 5.72 1.26 3.56
N TRP A 122 5.10 0.72 2.51
CA TRP A 122 5.66 0.84 1.16
C TRP A 122 5.55 2.26 0.57
N ASP A 123 4.50 3.03 0.92
CA ASP A 123 4.32 4.45 0.59
C ASP A 123 5.54 5.29 0.98
N THR A 124 6.15 4.94 2.11
CA THR A 124 7.29 5.66 2.64
C THR A 124 8.49 5.61 1.70
N TYR A 125 8.72 4.51 0.97
CA TYR A 125 9.86 4.45 0.05
C TYR A 125 9.74 5.49 -1.05
N PHE A 126 8.56 5.58 -1.67
CA PHE A 126 8.29 6.55 -2.73
C PHE A 126 8.30 7.98 -2.19
N THR A 127 7.81 8.19 -0.97
CA THR A 127 7.91 9.47 -0.27
C THR A 127 9.37 9.86 -0.01
N MET A 128 10.21 8.91 0.41
CA MET A 128 11.63 9.12 0.68
C MET A 128 12.42 9.52 -0.56
N LEU A 129 12.02 9.09 -1.76
CA LEU A 129 12.61 9.60 -3.01
C LEU A 129 12.52 11.14 -3.05
N GLY A 130 11.32 11.68 -2.79
CA GLY A 130 11.09 13.12 -2.71
C GLY A 130 11.81 13.82 -1.58
N LEU A 131 11.87 13.21 -0.40
CA LEU A 131 12.61 13.76 0.74
C LEU A 131 14.10 13.91 0.41
N VAL A 132 14.69 12.90 -0.24
CA VAL A 132 16.09 12.95 -0.68
C VAL A 132 16.29 14.08 -1.70
N ARG A 133 15.41 14.23 -2.70
CA ARG A 133 15.46 15.37 -3.66
C ARG A 133 15.17 16.72 -3.02
N SER A 134 14.54 16.71 -1.86
CA SER A 134 14.26 17.89 -1.04
C SER A 134 15.37 18.22 -0.04
N ASN A 135 16.44 17.42 0.03
CA ASN A 135 17.49 17.50 1.04
C ASN A 135 16.97 17.31 2.49
N GLU A 136 15.84 16.64 2.66
CA GLU A 136 15.22 16.28 3.94
C GLU A 136 15.80 14.95 4.48
N ILE A 137 17.12 14.84 4.48
CA ILE A 137 17.85 13.59 4.76
C ILE A 137 17.65 13.13 6.21
N GLU A 138 17.58 14.06 7.16
CA GLU A 138 17.31 13.74 8.56
C GLU A 138 15.93 13.13 8.75
N LEU A 139 14.90 13.68 8.10
CA LEU A 139 13.55 13.14 8.14
C LEU A 139 13.46 11.75 7.50
N ALA A 140 14.15 11.53 6.38
CA ALA A 140 14.26 10.21 5.77
C ALA A 140 14.95 9.18 6.70
N ASN A 141 16.02 9.60 7.40
CA ASN A 141 16.70 8.78 8.41
C ASN A 141 15.80 8.44 9.60
N ASN A 142 15.01 9.41 10.07
CA ASN A 142 14.04 9.23 11.15
C ASN A 142 12.98 8.18 10.78
N MET A 143 12.44 8.22 9.56
CA MET A 143 11.50 7.21 9.08
C MET A 143 12.14 5.82 9.00
N LEU A 144 13.38 5.73 8.51
CA LEU A 144 14.10 4.45 8.45
C LEU A 144 14.34 3.85 9.85
N GLU A 145 14.73 4.67 10.82
CA GLU A 145 14.91 4.22 12.22
C GLU A 145 13.58 3.83 12.87
N ASN A 146 12.47 4.50 12.54
CA ASN A 146 11.13 4.10 13.01
C ASN A 146 10.75 2.71 12.50
N PHE A 147 11.04 2.35 11.25
CA PHE A 147 10.82 0.99 10.76
C PHE A 147 11.73 -0.03 11.44
N ALA A 148 13.01 0.28 11.61
CA ALA A 148 13.93 -0.56 12.37
C ALA A 148 13.46 -0.75 13.83
N HIS A 149 12.88 0.27 14.44
CA HIS A 149 12.24 0.17 15.75
C HIS A 149 11.07 -0.81 15.74
N LEU A 150 10.14 -0.68 14.78
CA LEU A 150 8.99 -1.59 14.65
C LEU A 150 9.41 -3.04 14.42
N ILE A 151 10.43 -3.30 13.59
CA ILE A 151 10.99 -4.64 13.42
C ILE A 151 11.49 -5.20 14.76
N ARG A 152 12.19 -4.40 15.57
CA ARG A 152 12.74 -4.82 16.86
C ARG A 152 11.67 -5.03 17.93
N THR A 153 10.59 -4.25 17.93
CA THR A 153 9.59 -4.26 19.01
C THR A 153 8.33 -5.05 18.68
N ILE A 154 7.93 -5.11 17.41
CA ILE A 154 6.75 -5.82 16.92
C ILE A 154 7.12 -7.11 16.18
N GLY A 155 8.34 -7.21 15.65
CA GLY A 155 8.84 -8.38 14.91
C GLY A 155 8.68 -8.27 13.39
N HIS A 156 7.97 -7.26 12.91
CA HIS A 156 7.82 -6.89 11.50
C HIS A 156 7.40 -5.42 11.39
N ILE A 157 7.33 -4.88 10.18
CA ILE A 157 6.75 -3.57 9.91
C ILE A 157 5.26 -3.77 9.63
N PRO A 158 4.33 -3.29 10.46
CA PRO A 158 2.91 -3.38 10.15
C PRO A 158 2.53 -2.49 8.96
N ASN A 159 1.38 -2.74 8.32
CA ASN A 159 0.86 -1.94 7.20
C ASN A 159 1.01 -0.42 7.43
N GLY A 160 0.61 0.05 8.62
CA GLY A 160 0.98 1.35 9.17
C GLY A 160 1.08 1.28 10.69
N ASN A 161 1.50 2.37 11.35
CA ASN A 161 1.76 2.35 12.80
C ASN A 161 0.48 2.40 13.68
N ARG A 162 -0.46 1.48 13.46
CA ARG A 162 -1.71 1.31 14.21
C ARG A 162 -1.90 -0.13 14.70
N TYR A 163 -2.47 -0.33 15.89
CA TYR A 163 -2.68 -1.67 16.44
C TYR A 163 -3.67 -2.54 15.65
N TYR A 164 -4.58 -1.94 14.87
CA TYR A 164 -5.45 -2.69 13.96
C TYR A 164 -4.73 -3.19 12.69
N TYR A 165 -3.50 -2.74 12.46
CA TYR A 165 -2.62 -3.22 11.39
C TYR A 165 -1.63 -4.30 11.84
N ARG A 166 -1.49 -4.56 13.14
CA ARG A 166 -0.45 -5.46 13.69
C ARG A 166 -0.45 -6.91 13.16
N GLY A 167 -1.53 -7.36 12.53
CA GLY A 167 -1.65 -8.71 11.97
C GLY A 167 -1.04 -8.85 10.57
N ARG A 168 -0.75 -7.72 9.90
CA ARG A 168 -0.28 -7.68 8.52
C ARG A 168 0.80 -6.62 8.31
N SER A 169 1.68 -6.91 7.37
CA SER A 169 2.71 -6.01 6.87
C SER A 169 2.19 -5.16 5.69
N GLN A 170 3.09 -4.77 4.81
CA GLN A 170 2.88 -4.27 3.46
C GLN A 170 4.04 -4.76 2.57
N PRO A 171 4.10 -4.48 1.25
CA PRO A 171 5.22 -4.91 0.41
C PRO A 171 6.60 -4.54 1.02
N PRO A 172 7.58 -5.48 1.09
CA PRO A 172 8.80 -5.29 1.88
C PRO A 172 9.83 -4.36 1.23
N TYR A 173 9.61 -3.06 1.39
CA TYR A 173 10.43 -2.00 0.81
C TYR A 173 11.56 -1.50 1.72
N PHE A 174 11.69 -1.98 2.96
CA PHE A 174 12.71 -1.53 3.91
C PHE A 174 14.12 -1.71 3.35
N VAL A 175 14.40 -2.82 2.65
CA VAL A 175 15.69 -3.01 1.96
C VAL A 175 15.99 -1.88 0.96
N LEU A 176 15.00 -1.52 0.14
CA LEU A 176 15.13 -0.45 -0.86
C LEU A 176 15.32 0.92 -0.20
N MET A 177 14.67 1.16 0.94
CA MET A 177 14.88 2.37 1.75
C MET A 177 16.30 2.44 2.32
N THR A 178 16.84 1.30 2.80
CA THR A 178 18.23 1.27 3.30
C THR A 178 19.23 1.53 2.18
N GLU A 179 18.99 1.02 0.97
CA GLU A 179 19.85 1.28 -0.20
C GLU A 179 19.77 2.74 -0.64
N LEU A 180 18.57 3.32 -0.69
CA LEU A 180 18.35 4.72 -1.03
C LEU A 180 19.17 5.67 -0.15
N LEU A 181 19.33 5.35 1.14
CA LEU A 181 20.10 6.14 2.10
C LEU A 181 21.52 5.61 2.35
N GLY A 182 21.99 4.60 1.61
CA GLY A 182 23.33 4.02 1.78
C GLY A 182 23.59 3.39 3.15
N GLN A 183 22.56 2.84 3.80
CA GLN A 183 22.59 2.35 5.18
C GLN A 183 22.30 0.85 5.34
N THR A 184 22.35 0.09 4.25
CA THR A 184 22.08 -1.36 4.25
C THR A 184 22.90 -2.12 5.29
N GLU A 185 24.20 -1.82 5.44
CA GLU A 185 25.05 -2.50 6.44
C GLU A 185 24.64 -2.17 7.88
N LYS A 186 24.26 -0.91 8.13
CA LYS A 186 23.81 -0.46 9.46
C LYS A 186 22.57 -1.23 9.92
N TYR A 187 21.64 -1.52 9.01
CA TYR A 187 20.37 -2.20 9.31
C TYR A 187 20.34 -3.67 8.90
N ARG A 188 21.50 -4.29 8.68
CA ARG A 188 21.60 -5.68 8.19
C ARG A 188 20.88 -6.67 9.12
N LYS A 189 20.89 -6.40 10.42
CA LYS A 189 20.21 -7.22 11.43
C LYS A 189 18.69 -7.14 11.27
N GLU A 190 18.15 -5.93 11.16
CA GLU A 190 16.72 -5.69 10.98
C GLU A 190 16.22 -6.24 9.65
N LEU A 191 17.01 -6.13 8.58
CA LEU A 191 16.72 -6.78 7.29
C LEU A 191 16.62 -8.30 7.40
N ALA A 192 17.51 -8.93 8.17
CA ALA A 192 17.46 -10.37 8.42
C ALA A 192 16.24 -10.77 9.27
N MET A 193 15.85 -9.94 10.24
CA MET A 193 14.65 -10.15 11.05
C MET A 193 13.37 -10.04 10.21
N GLU A 194 13.27 -9.03 9.35
CA GLU A 194 12.14 -8.89 8.42
C GLU A 194 12.06 -10.07 7.46
N TYR A 195 13.18 -10.48 6.86
CA TYR A 195 13.22 -11.67 6.01
C TYR A 195 12.69 -12.90 6.76
N GLN A 196 13.08 -13.09 8.03
CA GLN A 196 12.61 -14.20 8.83
C GLN A 196 11.08 -14.16 9.04
N PHE A 197 10.51 -12.97 9.30
CA PHE A 197 9.05 -12.80 9.35
C PHE A 197 8.39 -13.30 8.07
N TRP A 198 8.84 -12.88 6.89
CA TRP A 198 8.26 -13.32 5.62
C TRP A 198 8.38 -14.85 5.45
N MET A 199 9.53 -15.42 5.80
CA MET A 199 9.74 -16.85 5.67
C MET A 199 8.91 -17.68 6.65
N GLU A 200 8.69 -17.21 7.87
CA GLU A 200 7.90 -17.95 8.88
C GLU A 200 6.39 -17.75 8.71
N LYS A 201 5.97 -16.55 8.33
CA LYS A 201 4.57 -16.12 8.40
C LYS A 201 3.87 -16.05 7.05
N ARG A 202 4.62 -16.02 5.95
CA ARG A 202 4.11 -15.75 4.60
C ARG A 202 4.55 -16.77 3.55
N SER A 203 5.33 -17.78 3.92
CA SER A 203 5.77 -18.84 2.99
C SER A 203 4.66 -19.82 2.64
N VAL A 204 4.69 -20.28 1.40
CA VAL A 204 3.92 -21.40 0.86
C VAL A 204 4.91 -22.41 0.28
N VAL A 205 4.80 -23.66 0.72
CA VAL A 205 5.60 -24.77 0.19
C VAL A 205 4.76 -25.51 -0.85
N LEU A 206 5.19 -25.46 -2.11
CA LEU A 206 4.56 -26.18 -3.20
C LEU A 206 4.87 -27.68 -3.13
N ALA A 207 4.11 -28.50 -3.86
CA ALA A 207 4.21 -29.96 -3.82
C ALA A 207 5.62 -30.49 -4.18
N ASN A 208 6.39 -29.76 -4.98
CA ASN A 208 7.75 -30.09 -5.38
C ASN A 208 8.83 -29.56 -4.40
N GLY A 209 8.43 -28.97 -3.27
CA GLY A 209 9.33 -28.35 -2.29
C GLY A 209 9.76 -26.91 -2.62
N THR A 210 9.32 -26.34 -3.75
CA THR A 210 9.55 -24.92 -4.04
C THR A 210 8.88 -24.05 -2.98
N VAL A 211 9.61 -23.07 -2.45
CA VAL A 211 9.10 -22.10 -1.50
C VAL A 211 8.96 -20.74 -2.18
N LEU A 212 7.77 -20.17 -2.09
CA LEU A 212 7.43 -18.82 -2.51
C LEU A 212 6.57 -18.20 -1.41
N ASN A 213 6.29 -16.90 -1.50
CA ASN A 213 5.54 -16.19 -0.48
C ASN A 213 4.21 -15.63 -1.03
N ARG A 214 3.24 -15.48 -0.13
CA ARG A 214 1.95 -14.84 -0.36
C ARG A 214 1.74 -13.70 0.62
N TYR A 215 0.82 -12.79 0.28
CA TYR A 215 0.27 -11.88 1.28
C TYR A 215 -0.75 -12.60 2.17
N PHE A 216 -0.76 -12.27 3.46
CA PHE A 216 -1.64 -12.86 4.46
C PHE A 216 -1.77 -11.96 5.71
N ASP A 217 -2.85 -12.10 6.47
CA ASP A 217 -3.01 -11.41 7.76
C ASP A 217 -3.22 -12.46 8.85
N ASP A 218 -2.54 -12.32 9.98
CA ASP A 218 -2.66 -13.22 11.13
C ASP A 218 -4.05 -13.10 11.80
N LEU A 219 -4.80 -12.02 11.54
CA LEU A 219 -6.16 -11.73 12.01
C LEU A 219 -7.24 -12.04 10.95
N ASN A 220 -7.00 -13.05 10.11
CA ASN A 220 -7.79 -13.44 8.93
C ASN A 220 -9.24 -13.90 9.14
N THR A 221 -9.73 -14.07 10.36
CA THR A 221 -11.07 -14.63 10.64
C THR A 221 -12.15 -13.57 10.89
N ARG A 222 -11.81 -12.28 10.83
CA ARG A 222 -12.71 -11.19 11.20
C ARG A 222 -12.57 -9.98 10.26
N PRO A 223 -13.58 -9.09 10.15
CA PRO A 223 -13.51 -7.87 9.35
C PRO A 223 -12.33 -6.97 9.75
N ARG A 224 -11.73 -6.24 8.81
CA ARG A 224 -10.77 -5.15 9.06
C ARG A 224 -11.42 -4.08 9.95
N PRO A 225 -10.85 -3.67 11.10
CA PRO A 225 -11.48 -2.66 11.94
C PRO A 225 -11.76 -1.35 11.18
N GLU A 226 -10.80 -0.89 10.37
CA GLU A 226 -10.89 0.35 9.59
C GLU A 226 -11.87 0.30 8.40
N ALA A 227 -12.38 -0.88 8.07
CA ALA A 227 -13.36 -1.13 7.01
C ALA A 227 -14.40 -2.18 7.46
N PHE A 228 -14.77 -2.15 8.75
CA PHE A 228 -15.51 -3.25 9.39
C PHE A 228 -16.85 -3.49 8.71
N ARG A 229 -17.54 -2.40 8.39
CA ARG A 229 -18.84 -2.41 7.72
C ARG A 229 -18.71 -2.95 6.30
N GLU A 230 -17.77 -2.41 5.53
CA GLU A 230 -17.52 -2.77 4.13
C GLU A 230 -17.16 -4.26 3.98
N ASP A 231 -16.28 -4.75 4.85
CA ASP A 231 -15.90 -6.17 4.90
C ASP A 231 -17.09 -7.06 5.27
N THR A 232 -17.92 -6.64 6.24
CA THR A 232 -19.12 -7.37 6.66
C THR A 232 -20.16 -7.44 5.54
N GLU A 233 -20.36 -6.36 4.81
CA GLU A 233 -21.25 -6.31 3.64
C GLU A 233 -20.74 -7.21 2.51
N THR A 234 -19.44 -7.17 2.22
CA THR A 234 -18.80 -8.04 1.23
C THR A 234 -18.94 -9.52 1.61
N ALA A 235 -18.73 -9.85 2.89
CA ALA A 235 -18.83 -11.23 3.36
C ALA A 235 -20.24 -11.82 3.27
N ARG A 236 -21.29 -11.00 3.37
CA ARG A 236 -22.69 -11.45 3.15
C ARG A 236 -22.96 -11.87 1.71
N CYS A 237 -22.22 -11.31 0.76
CA CYS A 237 -22.34 -11.63 -0.67
C CYS A 237 -21.38 -12.76 -1.11
N ALA A 238 -20.36 -13.05 -0.30
CA ALA A 238 -19.33 -14.03 -0.62
C ALA A 238 -19.86 -15.47 -0.54
N GLN A 239 -19.41 -16.31 -1.47
CA GLN A 239 -19.71 -17.74 -1.46
C GLN A 239 -18.75 -18.56 -0.58
N THR A 240 -17.63 -17.96 -0.18
CA THR A 240 -16.60 -18.61 0.64
C THR A 240 -16.66 -18.14 2.09
N THR A 241 -16.22 -19.00 3.01
CA THR A 241 -16.23 -18.69 4.46
C THR A 241 -14.96 -17.96 4.92
N ASP A 242 -13.93 -17.88 4.09
CA ASP A 242 -12.61 -17.30 4.40
C ASP A 242 -12.36 -15.95 3.71
N ILE A 243 -13.42 -15.28 3.24
CA ILE A 243 -13.32 -13.99 2.52
C ILE A 243 -12.55 -12.92 3.30
N TYR A 244 -12.63 -12.89 4.63
CA TYR A 244 -11.85 -11.96 5.46
C TYR A 244 -10.34 -12.18 5.34
N ALA A 245 -9.89 -13.43 5.15
CA ALA A 245 -8.48 -13.75 4.93
C ALA A 245 -8.00 -13.12 3.62
N HIS A 246 -8.83 -13.20 2.59
CA HIS A 246 -8.54 -12.66 1.27
C HIS A 246 -8.57 -11.12 1.27
N LEU A 247 -9.60 -10.49 1.85
CA LEU A 247 -9.70 -9.03 1.96
C LEU A 247 -8.50 -8.43 2.71
N ARG A 248 -8.12 -9.03 3.84
CA ARG A 248 -6.96 -8.57 4.61
C ARG A 248 -5.63 -8.82 3.91
N ALA A 249 -5.50 -9.94 3.18
CA ALA A 249 -4.32 -10.20 2.36
C ALA A 249 -4.17 -9.17 1.22
N ALA A 250 -5.27 -8.69 0.62
CA ALA A 250 -5.22 -7.60 -0.35
C ALA A 250 -4.77 -6.27 0.28
N ALA A 251 -5.18 -6.00 1.53
CA ALA A 251 -4.66 -4.85 2.27
C ALA A 251 -3.16 -4.99 2.60
N GLU A 252 -2.66 -6.19 2.91
CA GLU A 252 -1.22 -6.44 3.06
C GLU A 252 -0.47 -6.29 1.73
N SER A 253 -1.12 -6.56 0.58
CA SER A 253 -0.47 -6.37 -0.72
C SER A 253 -0.32 -4.91 -1.12
N GLY A 254 -1.00 -3.99 -0.43
CA GLY A 254 -1.15 -2.59 -0.82
C GLY A 254 -2.04 -2.39 -2.06
N TRP A 255 -2.75 -3.43 -2.53
CA TRP A 255 -3.63 -3.38 -3.70
C TRP A 255 -5.07 -3.74 -3.31
N ASP A 256 -5.59 -3.04 -2.31
CA ASP A 256 -6.96 -3.13 -1.79
C ASP A 256 -7.88 -2.09 -2.47
N PHE A 257 -8.66 -2.42 -3.49
CA PHE A 257 -8.77 -3.73 -4.15
C PHE A 257 -8.47 -3.63 -5.64
N SER A 258 -8.34 -4.80 -6.27
CA SER A 258 -7.98 -4.97 -7.68
C SER A 258 -8.57 -6.25 -8.26
N SER A 259 -8.93 -6.21 -9.55
CA SER A 259 -9.27 -7.36 -10.39
C SER A 259 -8.17 -8.41 -10.43
N ARG A 260 -6.92 -8.01 -10.13
CA ARG A 260 -5.76 -8.89 -9.93
C ARG A 260 -6.07 -10.06 -9.00
N TRP A 261 -6.92 -9.83 -8.01
CA TRP A 261 -7.23 -10.79 -6.94
C TRP A 261 -8.57 -11.50 -7.09
N MET A 262 -9.38 -11.11 -8.06
CA MET A 262 -10.80 -11.50 -8.14
C MET A 262 -11.01 -12.54 -9.25
N ASP A 263 -11.84 -13.55 -8.97
CA ASP A 263 -12.26 -14.51 -10.00
C ASP A 263 -13.10 -13.81 -11.08
N LYS A 264 -14.02 -12.96 -10.64
CA LYS A 264 -14.83 -12.08 -11.49
C LYS A 264 -14.36 -10.64 -11.29
N GLU A 265 -13.87 -10.01 -12.35
CA GLU A 265 -13.20 -8.70 -12.27
C GLU A 265 -14.07 -7.57 -11.69
N ASN A 266 -15.40 -7.72 -11.69
CA ASN A 266 -16.36 -6.73 -11.19
C ASN A 266 -17.04 -7.13 -9.87
N ASP A 267 -16.62 -8.21 -9.21
CA ASP A 267 -17.26 -8.74 -7.99
C ASP A 267 -16.24 -9.01 -6.88
N LEU A 268 -16.19 -8.09 -5.91
CA LEU A 268 -15.24 -8.13 -4.79
C LEU A 268 -15.44 -9.35 -3.89
N SER A 269 -16.65 -9.91 -3.86
CA SER A 269 -16.96 -11.10 -3.06
C SER A 269 -16.27 -12.37 -3.58
N THR A 270 -15.63 -12.29 -4.75
CA THR A 270 -14.86 -13.36 -5.39
C THR A 270 -13.35 -13.25 -5.22
N LEU A 271 -12.89 -12.40 -4.28
CA LEU A 271 -11.49 -12.15 -4.02
C LEU A 271 -10.77 -13.38 -3.40
N ARG A 272 -9.56 -13.68 -3.89
CA ARG A 272 -8.77 -14.90 -3.59
C ARG A 272 -7.30 -14.61 -3.26
N THR A 273 -6.95 -13.42 -2.78
CA THR A 273 -5.55 -12.97 -2.62
C THR A 273 -4.67 -13.95 -1.84
N ALA A 274 -5.19 -14.51 -0.74
CA ALA A 274 -4.45 -15.51 0.05
C ALA A 274 -4.13 -16.82 -0.71
N ASP A 275 -4.78 -17.10 -1.84
CA ASP A 275 -4.50 -18.28 -2.68
C ASP A 275 -3.46 -17.99 -3.79
N ILE A 276 -2.99 -16.74 -3.87
CA ILE A 276 -2.14 -16.25 -4.94
C ILE A 276 -0.72 -16.01 -4.42
N LEU A 277 0.27 -16.48 -5.16
CA LEU A 277 1.69 -16.15 -5.03
C LEU A 277 1.97 -14.93 -5.91
N PRO A 278 2.19 -13.74 -5.33
CA PRO A 278 2.30 -12.50 -6.08
C PRO A 278 3.69 -12.31 -6.68
N ILE A 279 3.77 -11.85 -7.93
CA ILE A 279 5.05 -11.61 -8.63
C ILE A 279 5.89 -10.52 -7.94
N ASP A 280 5.25 -9.43 -7.53
CA ASP A 280 5.86 -8.29 -6.84
C ASP A 280 6.51 -8.71 -5.51
N LEU A 281 5.76 -9.39 -4.64
CA LEU A 281 6.28 -9.87 -3.34
C LEU A 281 7.52 -10.75 -3.52
N ASN A 282 7.45 -11.71 -4.44
CA ASN A 282 8.53 -12.66 -4.64
C ASN A 282 9.77 -12.01 -5.28
N CYS A 283 9.60 -10.97 -6.12
CA CYS A 283 10.74 -10.17 -6.59
C CYS A 283 11.37 -9.33 -5.47
N LEU A 284 10.57 -8.73 -4.58
CA LEU A 284 11.10 -7.98 -3.43
C LEU A 284 11.88 -8.88 -2.48
N LEU A 285 11.38 -10.09 -2.21
CA LEU A 285 12.09 -11.06 -1.38
C LEU A 285 13.35 -11.61 -2.04
N TYR A 286 13.34 -11.81 -3.36
CA TYR A 286 14.55 -12.13 -4.11
C TYR A 286 15.62 -11.06 -3.91
N HIS A 287 15.23 -9.78 -4.06
CA HIS A 287 16.15 -8.66 -3.87
C HIS A 287 16.70 -8.62 -2.44
N LEU A 288 15.85 -8.81 -1.43
CA LEU A 288 16.27 -8.91 -0.03
C LEU A 288 17.24 -10.09 0.20
N GLU A 289 17.00 -11.25 -0.41
CA GLU A 289 17.91 -12.41 -0.34
C GLU A 289 19.28 -12.10 -0.93
N VAL A 290 19.34 -11.42 -2.08
CA VAL A 290 20.59 -10.97 -2.70
C VAL A 290 21.35 -10.04 -1.75
N ILE A 291 20.68 -9.03 -1.20
CA ILE A 291 21.29 -8.06 -0.29
C ILE A 291 21.81 -8.71 1.01
N LEU A 292 21.09 -9.71 1.53
CA LEU A 292 21.51 -10.48 2.70
C LEU A 292 22.61 -11.51 2.41
N GLY A 293 22.99 -11.74 1.15
CA GLY A 293 23.97 -12.76 0.76
C GLY A 293 23.42 -14.19 0.80
N LYS A 294 22.10 -14.36 0.67
CA LYS A 294 21.41 -15.66 0.65
C LYS A 294 21.35 -16.23 -0.77
N THR A 295 22.52 -16.42 -1.40
CA THR A 295 22.66 -16.74 -2.82
C THR A 295 21.86 -17.97 -3.26
N ASP A 296 21.87 -19.05 -2.47
CA ASP A 296 21.12 -20.26 -2.79
C ASP A 296 19.60 -20.06 -2.74
N GLN A 297 19.11 -19.27 -1.79
CA GLN A 297 17.68 -18.94 -1.67
C GLN A 297 17.24 -18.04 -2.81
N ALA A 298 18.03 -16.99 -3.10
CA ALA A 298 17.80 -16.09 -4.22
C ALA A 298 17.71 -16.84 -5.54
N GLU A 299 18.65 -17.74 -5.83
CA GLU A 299 18.64 -18.49 -7.09
C GLU A 299 17.43 -19.44 -7.20
N ARG A 300 17.08 -20.14 -6.12
CA ARG A 300 15.87 -20.98 -6.11
C ARG A 300 14.60 -20.17 -6.33
N ARG A 301 14.50 -18.99 -5.71
CA ARG A 301 13.35 -18.09 -5.88
C ARG A 301 13.28 -17.54 -7.29
N ARG A 302 14.41 -17.13 -7.87
CA ARG A 302 14.49 -16.69 -9.27
C ARG A 302 13.99 -17.77 -10.23
N GLN A 303 14.48 -19.01 -10.08
CA GLN A 303 14.02 -20.15 -10.87
C GLN A 303 12.51 -20.39 -10.72
N ALA A 304 11.99 -20.31 -9.49
CA ALA A 304 10.57 -20.45 -9.22
C ALA A 304 9.73 -19.33 -9.89
N ILE A 305 10.19 -18.07 -9.85
CA ILE A 305 9.53 -16.95 -10.53
C ILE A 305 9.46 -17.22 -12.04
N HIS A 306 10.55 -17.63 -12.68
CA HIS A 306 10.52 -17.97 -14.11
C HIS A 306 9.59 -19.15 -14.41
N GLN A 307 9.57 -20.18 -13.56
CA GLN A 307 8.75 -21.36 -13.78
C GLN A 307 7.25 -21.09 -13.63
N TYR A 308 6.85 -20.35 -12.58
CA TYR A 308 5.45 -20.23 -12.18
C TYR A 308 4.78 -18.95 -12.64
N MET A 309 5.55 -17.89 -12.92
CA MET A 309 4.99 -16.54 -13.11
C MET A 309 5.25 -15.96 -14.50
N TRP A 310 6.23 -16.47 -15.26
CA TRP A 310 6.37 -16.09 -16.67
C TRP A 310 5.31 -16.79 -17.54
N SER A 311 4.55 -16.05 -18.34
CA SER A 311 3.63 -16.59 -19.35
C SER A 311 4.21 -16.41 -20.75
N ASP A 312 4.50 -17.52 -21.43
CA ASP A 312 4.97 -17.49 -22.81
C ASP A 312 3.91 -17.04 -23.81
N ASP A 313 2.64 -17.31 -23.53
CA ASP A 313 1.52 -16.90 -24.40
C ASP A 313 1.29 -15.39 -24.32
N LEU A 314 1.33 -14.84 -23.11
CA LEU A 314 1.13 -13.42 -22.87
C LEU A 314 2.41 -12.60 -23.09
N LYS A 315 3.58 -13.27 -23.13
CA LYS A 315 4.90 -12.64 -23.15
C LYS A 315 5.06 -11.62 -22.01
N PHE A 316 4.58 -12.00 -20.83
CA PHE A 316 4.51 -11.14 -19.65
C PHE A 316 4.52 -11.95 -18.35
N PHE A 317 4.90 -11.32 -17.24
CA PHE A 317 4.83 -11.95 -15.92
C PHE A 317 3.45 -11.73 -15.27
N THR A 318 2.90 -12.79 -14.69
CA THR A 318 1.62 -12.78 -13.96
C THR A 318 1.77 -13.49 -12.62
N ASP A 319 0.79 -13.34 -11.74
CA ASP A 319 0.78 -14.09 -10.49
C ASP A 319 0.46 -15.59 -10.72
N TYR A 320 0.67 -16.40 -9.68
CA TYR A 320 0.35 -17.84 -9.69
C TYR A 320 -0.63 -18.19 -8.57
N ASN A 321 -1.78 -18.77 -8.91
CA ASN A 321 -2.71 -19.31 -7.93
C ASN A 321 -2.28 -20.73 -7.55
N TYR A 322 -1.74 -20.90 -6.34
CA TYR A 322 -1.16 -22.19 -5.93
C TYR A 322 -2.21 -23.22 -5.51
N VAL A 323 -3.42 -22.77 -5.17
CA VAL A 323 -4.55 -23.66 -4.84
C VAL A 323 -5.10 -24.30 -6.13
N ARG A 324 -5.28 -23.50 -7.18
CA ARG A 324 -5.71 -23.96 -8.52
C ARG A 324 -4.59 -24.53 -9.37
N LYS A 325 -3.34 -24.28 -8.96
CA LYS A 325 -2.11 -24.71 -9.65
C LYS A 325 -1.97 -24.13 -11.06
N GLU A 326 -2.42 -22.89 -11.25
CA GLU A 326 -2.40 -22.20 -12.54
C GLU A 326 -1.94 -20.75 -12.41
N ARG A 327 -1.45 -20.19 -13.50
CA ARG A 327 -1.20 -18.74 -13.60
C ARG A 327 -2.53 -18.00 -13.60
N THR A 328 -2.58 -16.84 -12.96
CA THR A 328 -3.80 -16.01 -12.95
C THR A 328 -4.11 -15.42 -14.33
N ASN A 329 -3.11 -15.31 -15.21
CA ASN A 329 -3.21 -14.69 -16.53
C ASN A 329 -3.76 -13.25 -16.51
N ARG A 330 -3.70 -12.58 -15.35
CA ARG A 330 -4.05 -11.17 -15.19
C ARG A 330 -2.84 -10.30 -15.53
N LEU A 331 -2.97 -9.45 -16.54
CA LEU A 331 -1.95 -8.47 -16.91
C LEU A 331 -2.07 -7.23 -16.03
N THR A 332 -1.08 -7.03 -15.16
CA THR A 332 -0.99 -5.92 -14.20
C THR A 332 0.42 -5.36 -14.17
N LEU A 333 0.60 -4.11 -13.73
CA LEU A 333 1.94 -3.51 -13.63
C LEU A 333 2.87 -4.20 -12.62
N ALA A 334 2.36 -5.09 -11.76
CA ALA A 334 3.20 -5.93 -10.92
C ALA A 334 4.15 -6.81 -11.74
N GLY A 335 3.79 -7.15 -12.98
CA GLY A 335 4.65 -7.88 -13.93
C GLY A 335 5.92 -7.13 -14.36
N LEU A 336 6.11 -5.87 -13.92
CA LEU A 336 7.32 -5.08 -14.16
C LEU A 336 8.35 -5.16 -13.01
N TYR A 337 7.99 -5.71 -11.85
CA TYR A 337 8.96 -5.96 -10.78
C TYR A 337 10.14 -6.84 -11.21
N PRO A 338 9.96 -7.91 -12.01
CA PRO A 338 11.06 -8.72 -12.50
C PRO A 338 12.07 -7.93 -13.35
N LEU A 339 11.62 -6.90 -14.07
CA LEU A 339 12.48 -6.05 -14.89
C LEU A 339 13.21 -5.04 -13.99
N TRP A 340 12.46 -4.36 -13.12
CA TRP A 340 12.98 -3.35 -12.22
C TRP A 340 14.05 -3.90 -11.25
N LEU A 341 13.80 -5.08 -10.68
CA LEU A 341 14.69 -5.76 -9.73
C LEU A 341 15.61 -6.81 -10.40
N ARG A 342 15.72 -6.78 -11.74
CA ARG A 342 16.66 -7.60 -12.53
C ARG A 342 16.57 -9.11 -12.27
N VAL A 343 15.35 -9.59 -12.08
CA VAL A 343 15.03 -11.03 -11.99
C VAL A 343 14.87 -11.62 -13.39
N ALA A 344 14.24 -10.88 -14.31
CA ALA A 344 13.93 -11.31 -15.65
C ALA A 344 15.19 -11.54 -16.51
N THR A 345 15.10 -12.49 -17.44
CA THR A 345 16.12 -12.63 -18.50
C THR A 345 16.03 -11.48 -19.50
N ALA A 346 17.08 -11.24 -20.27
CA ALA A 346 17.08 -10.18 -21.29
C ALA A 346 15.92 -10.32 -22.29
N GLU A 347 15.61 -11.54 -22.74
CA GLU A 347 14.49 -11.81 -23.65
C GLU A 347 13.14 -11.50 -23.00
N GLN A 348 12.93 -11.94 -21.76
CA GLN A 348 11.69 -11.65 -21.01
C GLN A 348 11.51 -10.16 -20.77
N THR A 349 12.60 -9.44 -20.45
CA THR A 349 12.60 -7.98 -20.29
C THR A 349 12.14 -7.29 -21.57
N GLN A 350 12.71 -7.68 -22.73
CA GLN A 350 12.32 -7.12 -24.03
C GLN A 350 10.84 -7.35 -24.35
N HIS A 351 10.36 -8.57 -24.11
CA HIS A 351 8.98 -8.94 -24.34
C HIS A 351 8.00 -8.20 -23.43
N ALA A 352 8.27 -8.15 -22.13
CA ALA A 352 7.41 -7.50 -21.17
C ALA A 352 7.37 -5.97 -21.39
N ALA A 353 8.51 -5.34 -21.69
CA ALA A 353 8.57 -3.93 -22.05
C ALA A 353 7.73 -3.62 -23.31
N GLY A 354 7.76 -4.50 -24.31
CA GLY A 354 6.91 -4.37 -25.50
C GLY A 354 5.40 -4.49 -25.22
N GLN A 355 4.99 -5.18 -24.14
CA GLN A 355 3.59 -5.20 -23.71
C GLN A 355 3.19 -3.90 -23.00
N VAL A 356 4.11 -3.22 -22.32
CA VAL A 356 3.84 -1.92 -21.67
C VAL A 356 3.36 -0.90 -22.69
N GLU A 357 4.08 -0.75 -23.80
CA GLU A 357 3.71 0.17 -24.88
C GLU A 357 2.34 -0.16 -25.48
N LYS A 358 2.05 -1.45 -25.68
CA LYS A 358 0.84 -1.91 -26.37
C LYS A 358 -0.42 -1.83 -25.52
N LEU A 359 -0.30 -2.11 -24.22
CA LEU A 359 -1.45 -2.41 -23.38
C LEU A 359 -1.62 -1.47 -22.19
N PHE A 360 -0.52 -0.93 -21.66
CA PHE A 360 -0.53 -0.19 -20.40
C PHE A 360 -0.38 1.32 -20.58
N LEU A 361 0.28 1.78 -21.64
CA LEU A 361 0.53 3.20 -21.86
C LEU A 361 -0.69 3.93 -22.44
N PHE A 362 -1.17 4.94 -21.73
CA PHE A 362 -2.23 5.88 -22.13
C PHE A 362 -1.73 7.32 -22.04
N ASP A 363 -2.60 8.29 -22.35
CA ASP A 363 -2.24 9.72 -22.46
C ASP A 363 -1.71 10.31 -21.14
N GLY A 364 -2.14 9.75 -20.01
CA GLY A 364 -1.77 10.21 -18.68
C GLY A 364 -0.68 9.40 -17.98
N GLY A 365 -0.20 8.31 -18.57
CA GLY A 365 0.72 7.38 -17.90
C GLY A 365 0.33 5.92 -18.12
N LEU A 366 0.67 5.06 -17.16
CA LEU A 366 0.43 3.62 -17.18
C LEU A 366 -0.82 3.24 -16.36
N VAL A 367 -1.76 2.51 -16.98
CA VAL A 367 -2.88 1.93 -16.23
C VAL A 367 -2.40 0.79 -15.34
N THR A 368 -2.96 0.67 -14.15
CA THR A 368 -2.55 -0.35 -13.15
C THR A 368 -2.81 -1.79 -13.63
N THR A 369 -3.94 -2.00 -14.28
CA THR A 369 -4.35 -3.25 -14.92
C THR A 369 -4.99 -2.95 -16.27
N ILE A 370 -5.24 -3.98 -17.08
CA ILE A 370 -5.97 -3.83 -18.34
C ILE A 370 -7.47 -4.15 -18.23
N SER A 371 -7.97 -4.44 -17.01
CA SER A 371 -9.38 -4.79 -16.79
C SER A 371 -10.29 -3.63 -17.19
N LYS A 372 -11.35 -3.89 -17.95
CA LYS A 372 -12.36 -2.88 -18.31
C LYS A 372 -13.63 -2.99 -17.49
N GLU A 373 -13.76 -4.08 -16.74
CA GLU A 373 -14.97 -4.44 -15.99
C GLU A 373 -14.88 -4.03 -14.51
N SER A 374 -13.66 -3.94 -13.97
CA SER A 374 -13.45 -3.59 -12.57
C SER A 374 -13.77 -2.12 -12.30
N THR A 375 -14.39 -1.89 -11.14
CA THR A 375 -14.59 -0.56 -10.55
C THR A 375 -13.68 -0.32 -9.34
N GLN A 376 -12.74 -1.22 -9.09
CA GLN A 376 -11.82 -1.12 -7.96
C GLN A 376 -10.68 -0.12 -8.23
N GLN A 377 -10.07 0.39 -7.17
CA GLN A 377 -9.14 1.51 -7.30
C GLN A 377 -7.77 1.14 -7.89
N TRP A 378 -7.30 -0.08 -7.68
CA TRP A 378 -6.05 -0.60 -8.26
C TRP A 378 -6.30 -1.31 -9.59
N ASP A 379 -7.08 -0.67 -10.46
CA ASP A 379 -7.40 -1.10 -11.82
C ASP A 379 -7.49 0.09 -12.77
N ARG A 380 -7.56 -0.18 -14.08
CA ARG A 380 -7.92 0.82 -15.08
C ARG A 380 -9.25 1.50 -14.70
N PRO A 381 -9.36 2.83 -14.82
CA PRO A 381 -8.44 3.72 -15.55
C PRO A 381 -7.33 4.34 -14.69
N ASN A 382 -7.16 3.91 -13.45
CA ASN A 382 -6.26 4.56 -12.52
C ASN A 382 -4.78 4.20 -12.79
N GLY A 383 -3.94 5.23 -12.78
CA GLY A 383 -2.49 5.16 -12.59
C GLY A 383 -2.12 5.61 -11.18
N TRP A 384 -1.09 4.98 -10.62
CA TRP A 384 -0.61 5.20 -9.26
C TRP A 384 0.88 5.51 -9.28
N ALA A 385 1.31 6.53 -8.54
CA ALA A 385 2.69 7.00 -8.54
C ALA A 385 3.74 5.88 -8.34
N PRO A 386 3.56 4.92 -7.41
CA PRO A 386 4.45 3.76 -7.29
C PRO A 386 4.62 2.97 -8.58
N MET A 387 3.52 2.71 -9.28
CA MET A 387 3.54 1.87 -10.49
C MET A 387 4.10 2.62 -11.69
N GLU A 388 3.87 3.93 -11.76
CA GLU A 388 4.49 4.81 -12.75
C GLU A 388 6.00 4.85 -12.57
N TYR A 389 6.47 4.98 -11.33
CA TYR A 389 7.89 4.91 -11.01
C TYR A 389 8.50 3.56 -11.40
N ILE A 390 7.88 2.45 -11.00
CA ILE A 390 8.39 1.10 -11.31
C ILE A 390 8.40 0.88 -12.82
N GLY A 391 7.33 1.25 -13.52
CA GLY A 391 7.26 1.13 -14.98
C GLY A 391 8.32 1.96 -15.69
N TYR A 392 8.47 3.23 -15.31
CA TYR A 392 9.53 4.11 -15.79
C TYR A 392 10.93 3.51 -15.56
N ARG A 393 11.23 3.07 -14.33
CA ARG A 393 12.55 2.52 -13.97
C ARG A 393 12.83 1.16 -14.60
N ALA A 394 11.82 0.32 -14.80
CA ALA A 394 11.93 -0.94 -15.52
C ALA A 394 12.27 -0.69 -17.00
N LEU A 395 11.54 0.22 -17.66
CA LEU A 395 11.76 0.58 -19.06
C LEU A 395 13.11 1.26 -19.28
N LEU A 396 13.51 2.17 -18.39
CA LEU A 396 14.78 2.89 -18.50
C LEU A 396 16.00 1.95 -18.41
N GLN A 397 15.87 0.84 -17.68
CA GLN A 397 16.90 -0.20 -17.59
C GLN A 397 16.83 -1.22 -18.75
N THR A 398 15.83 -1.11 -19.62
CA THR A 398 15.63 -2.03 -20.74
C THR A 398 16.18 -1.42 -22.02
N SER A 399 17.24 -2.03 -22.56
CA SER A 399 17.89 -1.56 -23.79
C SER A 399 16.90 -1.39 -24.94
N GLY A 400 16.88 -0.22 -25.56
CA GLY A 400 15.98 0.13 -26.67
C GLY A 400 14.63 0.70 -26.24
N TYR A 401 14.33 0.79 -24.94
CA TYR A 401 13.09 1.32 -24.39
C TYR A 401 13.26 2.64 -23.63
N GLU A 402 14.44 3.26 -23.71
CA GLU A 402 14.73 4.54 -23.03
C GLU A 402 13.79 5.66 -23.49
N SER A 403 13.43 5.70 -24.78
CA SER A 403 12.45 6.66 -25.30
C SER A 403 11.04 6.41 -24.75
N LEU A 404 10.64 5.14 -24.60
CA LEU A 404 9.35 4.79 -24.01
C LEU A 404 9.32 5.18 -22.52
N ALA A 405 10.41 4.93 -21.79
CA ALA A 405 10.56 5.37 -20.40
C ALA A 405 10.38 6.89 -20.26
N ARG A 406 11.02 7.69 -21.14
CA ARG A 406 10.84 9.15 -21.17
C ARG A 406 9.39 9.55 -21.48
N THR A 407 8.71 8.81 -22.36
CA THR A 407 7.29 9.06 -22.67
C THR A 407 6.40 8.78 -21.45
N VAL A 408 6.62 7.68 -20.73
CA VAL A 408 5.89 7.38 -19.47
C VAL A 408 6.05 8.54 -18.49
N ARG A 409 7.31 8.94 -18.22
CA ARG A 409 7.63 10.04 -17.31
C ARG A 409 6.93 11.34 -17.72
N GLN A 410 7.06 11.72 -18.99
CA GLN A 410 6.49 12.96 -19.51
C GLN A 410 4.95 12.99 -19.40
N ARG A 411 4.28 11.89 -19.73
CA ARG A 411 2.81 11.81 -19.65
C ARG A 411 2.30 11.88 -18.22
N TRP A 412 2.94 11.13 -17.32
CA TRP A 412 2.61 11.16 -15.90
C TRP A 412 2.80 12.55 -15.28
N MET A 413 3.96 13.17 -15.51
CA MET A 413 4.25 14.51 -15.00
C MET A 413 3.30 15.55 -15.58
N ALA A 414 3.02 15.51 -16.89
CA ALA A 414 2.08 16.44 -17.52
C ALA A 414 0.65 16.30 -16.96
N LEU A 415 0.22 15.09 -16.62
CA LEU A 415 -1.06 14.87 -15.94
C LEU A 415 -1.05 15.45 -14.52
N ASN A 416 0.01 15.22 -13.74
CA ASN A 416 0.14 15.81 -12.40
C ASN A 416 0.10 17.34 -12.46
N GLU A 417 0.87 17.96 -13.36
CA GLU A 417 0.92 19.41 -13.57
C GLU A 417 -0.45 19.98 -13.97
N ARG A 418 -1.17 19.30 -14.86
CA ARG A 418 -2.52 19.71 -15.30
C ARG A 418 -3.48 19.72 -14.11
N VAL A 419 -3.56 18.63 -13.37
CA VAL A 419 -4.47 18.51 -12.23
C VAL A 419 -4.09 19.52 -11.16
N TYR A 420 -2.81 19.67 -10.85
CA TYR A 420 -2.31 20.67 -9.91
C TYR A 420 -2.70 22.09 -10.35
N LYS A 421 -2.55 22.44 -11.63
CA LYS A 421 -2.97 23.75 -12.16
C LYS A 421 -4.48 24.02 -11.97
N SER A 422 -5.30 22.97 -12.04
CA SER A 422 -6.76 23.10 -11.90
C SER A 422 -7.27 23.07 -10.45
N THR A 423 -6.56 22.38 -9.55
CA THR A 423 -7.03 22.08 -8.19
C THR A 423 -6.17 22.68 -7.09
N GLY A 424 -4.92 23.03 -7.39
CA GLY A 424 -3.88 23.40 -6.42
C GLY A 424 -3.37 22.23 -5.58
N LYS A 425 -3.62 20.98 -5.98
CA LYS A 425 -3.37 19.77 -5.18
C LYS A 425 -2.68 18.65 -5.96
N MET A 426 -1.98 17.81 -5.21
CA MET A 426 -1.46 16.51 -5.66
C MET A 426 -2.35 15.40 -5.11
N MET A 427 -2.75 14.48 -5.97
CA MET A 427 -3.73 13.44 -5.66
C MET A 427 -3.05 12.12 -5.33
N GLU A 428 -3.76 11.25 -4.61
CA GLU A 428 -3.39 9.85 -4.37
C GLU A 428 -3.17 9.05 -5.66
N LYS A 429 -4.07 9.20 -6.64
CA LYS A 429 -4.14 8.46 -7.91
C LYS A 429 -4.79 9.31 -9.00
N TYR A 430 -4.58 8.93 -10.27
CA TYR A 430 -5.00 9.72 -11.43
C TYR A 430 -5.67 8.85 -12.51
N ASP A 431 -6.66 9.38 -13.22
CA ASP A 431 -7.20 8.74 -14.43
C ASP A 431 -6.21 8.96 -15.57
N VAL A 432 -5.48 7.91 -15.94
CA VAL A 432 -4.45 8.00 -16.98
C VAL A 432 -5.00 7.75 -18.38
N VAL A 433 -6.27 7.35 -18.49
CA VAL A 433 -6.95 7.08 -19.75
C VAL A 433 -7.65 8.35 -20.26
N ASP A 434 -8.41 9.00 -19.40
CA ASP A 434 -9.10 10.27 -19.66
C ASP A 434 -8.55 11.35 -18.72
N ILE A 435 -7.53 12.04 -19.20
CA ILE A 435 -6.78 13.09 -18.48
C ILE A 435 -7.61 14.35 -18.13
N HIS A 436 -8.92 14.33 -18.40
CA HIS A 436 -9.87 15.38 -18.05
C HIS A 436 -10.81 14.96 -16.92
N LYS A 437 -10.77 13.72 -16.46
CA LYS A 437 -11.60 13.21 -15.37
C LYS A 437 -10.82 13.06 -14.06
N PRO A 438 -11.48 13.26 -12.92
CA PRO A 438 -10.92 12.84 -11.64
C PRO A 438 -10.88 11.31 -11.58
N ALA A 439 -9.83 10.78 -10.94
CA ALA A 439 -9.74 9.36 -10.61
C ALA A 439 -10.76 8.97 -9.52
N GLY A 440 -11.16 7.70 -9.49
CA GLY A 440 -12.14 7.19 -8.53
C GLY A 440 -12.02 5.69 -8.27
N GLY A 441 -13.10 5.09 -7.77
CA GLY A 441 -13.16 3.66 -7.44
C GLY A 441 -12.60 3.30 -6.06
N GLY A 442 -12.91 2.09 -5.59
CA GLY A 442 -12.56 1.59 -4.26
C GLY A 442 -13.58 1.95 -3.17
N GLU A 443 -13.17 1.80 -1.91
CA GLU A 443 -14.04 1.92 -0.73
C GLU A 443 -14.08 3.34 -0.10
N TYR A 444 -13.27 4.28 -0.60
CA TYR A 444 -13.19 5.65 -0.09
C TYR A 444 -12.93 6.68 -1.20
N GLU A 445 -13.24 7.95 -0.91
CA GLU A 445 -12.99 9.08 -1.84
C GLU A 445 -11.49 9.33 -2.06
N THR A 446 -11.09 9.76 -3.25
CA THR A 446 -9.68 10.06 -3.57
C THR A 446 -9.07 11.06 -2.57
N GLN A 447 -7.87 10.76 -2.07
CA GLN A 447 -7.20 11.58 -1.06
C GLN A 447 -6.26 12.64 -1.65
N ASP A 448 -6.09 13.73 -0.90
CA ASP A 448 -5.22 14.85 -1.23
C ASP A 448 -3.92 14.79 -0.40
N GLY A 449 -2.79 15.15 -1.00
CA GLY A 449 -1.50 15.22 -0.33
C GLY A 449 -0.35 15.14 -1.32
N PHE A 450 -0.09 14.04 -2.01
CA PHE A 450 -0.05 12.71 -1.41
C PHE A 450 1.42 12.26 -1.42
N GLY A 451 1.93 11.75 -0.30
CA GLY A 451 3.36 11.51 -0.06
C GLY A 451 4.11 10.86 -1.22
N TRP A 452 3.61 9.74 -1.75
CA TRP A 452 4.24 9.04 -2.88
C TRP A 452 4.21 9.81 -4.20
N THR A 453 3.22 10.67 -4.44
CA THR A 453 2.97 11.34 -5.72
C THR A 453 3.93 12.50 -5.79
N ASN A 454 4.04 13.22 -4.68
CA ASN A 454 5.03 14.26 -4.47
C ASN A 454 6.44 13.67 -4.60
N GLY A 455 6.68 12.50 -3.99
CA GLY A 455 7.98 11.86 -4.01
C GLY A 455 8.42 11.40 -5.41
N VAL A 456 7.53 10.70 -6.12
CA VAL A 456 7.79 10.23 -7.48
C VAL A 456 7.90 11.40 -8.46
N TYR A 457 7.06 12.43 -8.34
CA TYR A 457 7.14 13.62 -9.18
C TYR A 457 8.50 14.31 -9.04
N LEU A 458 8.99 14.52 -7.81
CA LEU A 458 10.29 15.16 -7.58
C LEU A 458 11.47 14.29 -8.08
N GLU A 459 11.39 12.98 -7.93
CA GLU A 459 12.41 12.06 -8.48
C GLU A 459 12.45 12.11 -10.01
N MET A 460 11.28 12.05 -10.65
CA MET A 460 11.16 12.15 -12.11
C MET A 460 11.60 13.51 -12.65
N LEU A 461 11.27 14.59 -11.94
CA LEU A 461 11.72 15.95 -12.27
C LEU A 461 13.25 16.06 -12.19
N TYR A 462 13.86 15.49 -11.14
CA TYR A 462 15.31 15.45 -11.01
C TYR A 462 15.96 14.68 -12.16
N ASP A 463 15.44 13.50 -12.51
CA ASP A 463 15.95 12.73 -13.64
C ASP A 463 15.85 13.51 -14.95
N GLN A 464 14.73 14.18 -15.21
CA GLN A 464 14.54 15.02 -16.39
C GLN A 464 15.57 16.15 -16.49
N GLN A 465 15.92 16.77 -15.36
CA GLN A 465 16.88 17.88 -15.31
C GLN A 465 18.33 17.42 -15.52
N ASN A 466 18.65 16.16 -15.19
CA ASN A 466 20.00 15.59 -15.32
C ASN A 466 20.20 14.74 -16.59
N GLU A 467 19.18 14.65 -17.45
CA GLU A 467 19.25 13.99 -18.77
C GLU A 467 19.84 14.88 -19.89
N ILE A 468 20.23 16.11 -19.56
CA ILE A 468 20.78 17.12 -20.49
C ILE A 468 22.30 17.05 -20.56
#